data_AF-A0A3N5G9X6-F1
#
_entry.id   AF-A0A3N5G9X6-F1
#
_cell.length_a   1.000
_cell.length_b   1.000
_cell.length_c   1.000
_cell.angle_alpha   90.00
_cell.angle_beta   90.00
_cell.angle_gamma   90.00
#
_symmetry.space_group_name_H-M   'P 1'
#
loop_
_entity.id
_entity.type
_entity.pdbx_description
1 polymer ?
#
loop_
_entity_poly.entity_id
_entity_poly.type
_entity_poly.pdbx_seq_one_letter_code
_entity_poly.pdbx_strand_id
1 'polypeptide(L)'
;MSLVTWPITSRAVHCGLCAALALATAARAADIATEAGQRERPRIGLVLAGGGAKGGAHVGVIKVLEEQHVPIDCIAGTSMGALIGGGYAAGLPATELETFIRGIDWDSIVGGVGRRQMEPIEQKRLKTAASTDFELGLQHGQIVTPSGLANTSAIDDLLRTYVARARTVVDFDQLPIPYRAVATDMVTGSMVVLDKG
;
A
#
# COMPACT_ATOMS: atom_id res chain seq x y z
N MET A 1 1.14 -75.29 47.95
CA MET A 1 0.89 -73.99 47.29
C MET A 1 1.62 -73.99 45.96
N SER A 2 0.88 -74.08 44.85
CA SER A 2 1.44 -74.16 43.50
C SER A 2 1.73 -72.76 42.96
N LEU A 3 2.98 -72.47 42.63
CA LEU A 3 3.41 -71.23 41.98
C LEU A 3 3.23 -71.39 40.47
N VAL A 4 2.32 -70.60 39.89
CA VAL A 4 2.10 -70.46 38.45
C VAL A 4 3.20 -69.55 37.89
N THR A 5 4.05 -70.08 37.01
CA THR A 5 5.07 -69.31 36.28
C THR A 5 4.50 -68.81 34.96
N TRP A 6 4.50 -67.49 34.75
CA TRP A 6 4.14 -66.86 33.48
C TRP A 6 5.34 -66.82 32.51
N PRO A 7 5.16 -67.11 31.21
CA PRO A 7 6.26 -67.08 30.24
C PRO A 7 6.69 -65.64 29.92
N ILE A 8 8.01 -65.41 30.00
CA ILE A 8 8.71 -64.13 29.85
C ILE A 8 8.65 -63.58 28.39
N THR A 9 8.13 -64.34 27.43
CA THR A 9 8.17 -64.03 26.00
C THR A 9 7.21 -62.93 25.54
N SER A 10 6.18 -62.57 26.32
CA SER A 10 5.18 -61.55 25.92
C SER A 10 5.68 -60.10 25.99
N ARG A 11 6.64 -59.81 26.89
CA ARG A 11 7.10 -58.43 27.15
C ARG A 11 8.02 -57.88 26.06
N ALA A 12 8.86 -58.72 25.45
CA ALA A 12 9.81 -58.28 24.43
C ALA A 12 9.13 -57.86 23.12
N VAL A 13 8.09 -58.60 22.71
CA VAL A 13 7.32 -58.32 21.49
C VAL A 13 6.51 -57.02 21.63
N HIS A 14 5.92 -56.77 22.82
CA HIS A 14 5.22 -55.52 23.11
C HIS A 14 6.15 -54.30 23.09
N CYS A 15 7.39 -54.45 23.57
CA CYS A 15 8.35 -53.36 23.62
C CYS A 15 8.86 -52.98 22.20
N GLY A 16 9.10 -53.96 21.33
CA GLY A 16 9.49 -53.74 19.94
C GLY A 16 8.40 -53.07 19.10
N LEU A 17 7.13 -53.47 19.30
CA LEU A 17 5.99 -52.88 18.60
C LEU A 17 5.75 -51.42 19.03
N CYS A 18 5.87 -51.13 20.33
CA CYS A 18 5.76 -49.75 20.85
C CYS A 18 6.89 -48.84 20.32
N ALA A 19 8.12 -49.36 20.22
CA ALA A 19 9.25 -48.60 19.68
C ALA A 19 9.06 -48.30 18.18
N ALA A 20 8.64 -49.30 17.39
CA ALA A 20 8.37 -49.11 15.96
C ALA A 20 7.20 -48.14 15.70
N LEU A 21 6.15 -48.20 16.52
CA LEU A 21 5.02 -47.27 16.43
C LEU A 21 5.44 -45.84 16.80
N ALA A 22 6.25 -45.67 17.85
CA ALA A 22 6.80 -44.38 18.25
C ALA A 22 7.68 -43.75 17.16
N LEU A 23 8.55 -44.55 16.54
CA LEU A 23 9.40 -44.12 15.41
C LEU A 23 8.56 -43.73 14.18
N ALA A 24 7.52 -44.51 13.85
CA ALA A 24 6.61 -44.18 12.76
C ALA A 24 5.80 -42.90 13.02
N THR A 25 5.38 -42.65 14.27
CA THR A 25 4.71 -41.40 14.64
C THR A 25 5.65 -40.19 14.59
N ALA A 26 6.92 -40.35 14.98
CA ALA A 26 7.91 -39.29 14.93
C ALA A 26 8.26 -38.90 13.48
N ALA A 27 8.40 -39.89 12.59
CA ALA A 27 8.61 -39.66 11.16
C ALA A 27 7.41 -38.92 10.54
N ARG A 28 6.18 -39.32 10.89
CA ARG A 28 4.97 -38.66 10.40
C ARG A 28 4.84 -37.22 10.92
N ALA A 29 5.23 -36.96 12.15
CA ALA A 29 5.25 -35.60 12.71
C ALA A 29 6.29 -34.71 12.03
N ALA A 30 7.44 -35.26 11.64
CA ALA A 30 8.47 -34.55 10.89
C ALA A 30 8.01 -34.21 9.46
N ASP A 31 7.30 -35.14 8.79
CA ASP A 31 6.70 -34.88 7.47
C ASP A 31 5.64 -33.78 7.52
N ILE A 32 4.74 -33.81 8.51
CA ILE A 32 3.69 -32.79 8.69
C ILE A 32 4.32 -31.42 9.00
N ALA A 33 5.38 -31.39 9.81
CA ALA A 33 6.12 -30.15 10.09
C ALA A 33 6.83 -29.60 8.84
N THR A 34 7.31 -30.49 7.96
CA THR A 34 7.97 -30.10 6.69
C THR A 34 6.95 -29.57 5.68
N GLU A 35 5.77 -30.18 5.56
CA GLU A 35 4.68 -29.69 4.69
C GLU A 35 4.10 -28.34 5.17
N ALA A 36 4.03 -28.12 6.49
CA ALA A 36 3.58 -26.84 7.06
C ALA A 36 4.58 -25.70 6.83
N GLY A 37 5.88 -26.01 6.72
CA GLY A 37 6.95 -25.04 6.46
C GLY A 37 7.09 -24.62 4.99
N GLN A 38 6.37 -25.25 4.05
CA GLN A 38 6.53 -25.01 2.60
C GLN A 38 5.39 -24.23 1.94
N ARG A 39 4.34 -23.83 2.66
CA ARG A 39 3.36 -22.88 2.11
C ARG A 39 3.87 -21.46 2.37
N GLU A 40 4.55 -20.89 1.38
CA GLU A 40 4.81 -19.45 1.36
C GLU A 40 3.51 -18.70 1.65
N ARG A 41 3.58 -17.71 2.55
CA ARG A 41 2.40 -16.89 2.86
C ARG A 41 1.89 -16.24 1.57
N PRO A 42 0.57 -16.02 1.44
CA PRO A 42 0.04 -15.24 0.33
C PRO A 42 0.75 -13.88 0.24
N ARG A 43 1.06 -13.46 -0.98
CA ARG A 43 1.58 -12.11 -1.23
C ARG A 43 0.43 -11.10 -1.16
N ILE A 44 0.66 -9.98 -0.51
CA ILE A 44 -0.32 -8.92 -0.27
C ILE A 44 0.11 -7.67 -1.05
N GLY A 45 -0.67 -7.29 -2.04
CA GLY A 45 -0.51 -6.01 -2.75
C GLY A 45 -1.42 -4.93 -2.18
N LEU A 46 -0.87 -3.73 -1.96
CA LEU A 46 -1.63 -2.55 -1.55
C LEU A 46 -1.87 -1.63 -2.75
N VAL A 47 -3.13 -1.31 -3.04
CA VAL A 47 -3.52 -0.44 -4.15
C VAL A 47 -4.17 0.84 -3.63
N LEU A 48 -3.58 1.99 -3.95
CA LEU A 48 -3.99 3.30 -3.44
C LEU A 48 -4.51 4.19 -4.56
N ALA A 49 -5.82 4.41 -4.59
CA ALA A 49 -6.47 5.24 -5.60
C ALA A 49 -6.06 6.73 -5.52
N GLY A 50 -6.27 7.47 -6.60
CA GLY A 50 -6.22 8.94 -6.60
C GLY A 50 -7.42 9.56 -5.85
N GLY A 51 -7.33 10.86 -5.54
CA GLY A 51 -8.43 11.54 -4.83
C GLY A 51 -8.17 12.93 -4.26
N GLY A 52 -7.09 13.62 -4.68
CA GLY A 52 -6.73 14.94 -4.16
C GLY A 52 -6.58 14.93 -2.62
N ALA A 53 -7.07 15.98 -1.94
CA ALA A 53 -7.00 16.11 -0.48
C ALA A 53 -7.59 14.90 0.28
N LYS A 54 -8.66 14.28 -0.25
CA LYS A 54 -9.28 13.10 0.38
C LYS A 54 -8.37 11.87 0.36
N GLY A 55 -7.38 11.84 -0.54
CA GLY A 55 -6.39 10.77 -0.60
C GLY A 55 -5.52 10.68 0.66
N GLY A 56 -5.49 11.72 1.50
CA GLY A 56 -4.86 11.66 2.83
C GLY A 56 -5.38 10.53 3.73
N ALA A 57 -6.61 10.04 3.49
CA ALA A 57 -7.17 8.90 4.19
C ALA A 57 -6.33 7.61 4.06
N HIS A 58 -5.56 7.47 2.97
CA HIS A 58 -4.67 6.32 2.77
C HIS A 58 -3.63 6.19 3.89
N VAL A 59 -3.18 7.30 4.49
CA VAL A 59 -2.27 7.24 5.65
C VAL A 59 -2.92 6.52 6.82
N GLY A 60 -4.21 6.77 7.09
CA GLY A 60 -4.95 6.08 8.16
C GLY A 60 -5.05 4.57 7.90
N VAL A 61 -5.25 4.16 6.65
CA VAL A 61 -5.24 2.75 6.26
C VAL A 61 -3.88 2.12 6.53
N ILE A 62 -2.80 2.77 6.08
CA ILE A 62 -1.43 2.27 6.28
C ILE A 62 -1.11 2.16 7.78
N LYS A 63 -1.48 3.14 8.60
CA LYS A 63 -1.28 3.08 10.07
C LYS A 63 -1.91 1.82 10.66
N VAL A 64 -3.15 1.50 10.29
CA VAL A 64 -3.83 0.30 10.80
C VAL A 64 -3.15 -0.96 10.28
N LEU A 65 -2.72 -1.00 9.01
CA LEU A 65 -2.00 -2.15 8.46
C LEU A 65 -0.65 -2.38 9.17
N GLU A 66 0.07 -1.31 9.50
CA GLU A 66 1.29 -1.36 10.32
C GLU A 66 1.01 -1.88 11.73
N GLU A 67 0.02 -1.32 12.42
CA GLU A 67 -0.38 -1.73 13.77
C GLU A 67 -0.79 -3.22 13.82
N GLN A 68 -1.43 -3.71 12.77
CA GLN A 68 -1.82 -5.11 12.61
C GLN A 68 -0.71 -6.01 12.03
N HIS A 69 0.49 -5.46 11.78
CA HIS A 69 1.63 -6.18 11.23
C HIS A 69 1.31 -6.92 9.92
N VAL A 70 0.49 -6.31 9.05
CA VAL A 70 0.14 -6.89 7.75
C VAL A 70 1.34 -6.73 6.79
N PRO A 71 1.91 -7.82 6.27
CA PRO A 71 3.12 -7.74 5.44
C PRO A 71 2.78 -7.35 3.99
N ILE A 72 2.97 -6.09 3.63
CA ILE A 72 2.74 -5.57 2.27
C ILE A 72 3.94 -5.91 1.39
N ASP A 73 3.70 -6.62 0.28
CA ASP A 73 4.72 -7.12 -0.65
C ASP A 73 4.93 -6.27 -1.89
N CYS A 74 3.94 -5.45 -2.24
CA CYS A 74 4.04 -4.48 -3.32
C CYS A 74 2.98 -3.40 -3.18
N ILE A 75 3.24 -2.23 -3.79
CA ILE A 75 2.35 -1.07 -3.75
C ILE A 75 2.14 -0.53 -5.16
N ALA A 76 0.90 -0.19 -5.49
CA ALA A 76 0.56 0.57 -6.69
C ALA A 76 -0.30 1.78 -6.30
N GLY A 77 -0.01 2.95 -6.88
CA GLY A 77 -0.76 4.16 -6.57
C GLY A 77 -0.98 5.12 -7.74
N THR A 78 -1.99 5.98 -7.62
CA THR A 78 -2.29 7.06 -8.58
C THR A 78 -2.43 8.40 -7.84
N SER A 79 -1.86 9.49 -8.37
CA SER A 79 -1.97 10.84 -7.79
C SER A 79 -1.60 10.85 -6.29
N MET A 80 -2.52 11.23 -5.40
CA MET A 80 -2.27 11.22 -3.95
C MET A 80 -1.93 9.83 -3.41
N GLY A 81 -2.56 8.77 -3.95
CA GLY A 81 -2.22 7.39 -3.59
C GLY A 81 -0.81 7.00 -4.06
N ALA A 82 -0.37 7.53 -5.20
CA ALA A 82 1.01 7.36 -5.66
C ALA A 82 1.97 8.05 -4.69
N LEU A 83 1.66 9.27 -4.28
CA LEU A 83 2.53 10.04 -3.39
C LEU A 83 2.67 9.39 -2.00
N ILE A 84 1.55 9.01 -1.38
CA ILE A 84 1.54 8.34 -0.07
C ILE A 84 2.17 6.95 -0.18
N GLY A 85 1.79 6.17 -1.20
CA GLY A 85 2.29 4.82 -1.43
C GLY A 85 3.78 4.77 -1.75
N GLY A 86 4.29 5.74 -2.51
CA GLY A 86 5.71 5.85 -2.86
C GLY A 86 6.55 6.25 -1.65
N GLY A 87 6.07 7.19 -0.83
CA GLY A 87 6.71 7.52 0.43
C GLY A 87 6.78 6.33 1.39
N TYR A 88 5.67 5.60 1.52
CA TYR A 88 5.61 4.39 2.33
C TYR A 88 6.54 3.29 1.81
N ALA A 89 6.52 3.04 0.50
CA ALA A 89 7.40 2.09 -0.17
C ALA A 89 8.89 2.40 0.03
N ALA A 90 9.24 3.68 0.10
CA ALA A 90 10.59 4.17 0.41
C ALA A 90 11.01 4.02 1.89
N GLY A 91 10.14 3.47 2.74
CA GLY A 91 10.42 3.19 4.15
C GLY A 91 10.07 4.32 5.11
N LEU A 92 9.24 5.30 4.69
CA LEU A 92 8.71 6.30 5.62
C LEU A 92 7.59 5.67 6.46
N PRO A 93 7.64 5.76 7.81
CA PRO A 93 6.57 5.26 8.65
C PRO A 93 5.30 6.08 8.46
N ALA A 94 4.14 5.48 8.72
CA ALA A 94 2.87 6.16 8.52
C ALA A 94 2.68 7.41 9.41
N THR A 95 3.41 7.51 10.51
CA THR A 95 3.45 8.70 11.37
C THR A 95 4.08 9.91 10.67
N GLU A 96 5.20 9.71 9.94
CA GLU A 96 5.80 10.79 9.13
C GLU A 96 4.90 11.17 7.96
N LEU A 97 4.22 10.20 7.34
CA LEU A 97 3.23 10.45 6.28
C LEU A 97 2.01 11.22 6.81
N GLU A 98 1.63 11.01 8.08
CA GLU A 98 0.53 11.77 8.69
C GLU A 98 0.92 13.21 8.94
N THR A 99 2.10 13.44 9.54
CA THR A 99 2.64 14.80 9.73
C THR A 99 2.73 15.52 8.38
N PHE A 100 3.17 14.82 7.35
CA PHE A 100 3.23 15.30 5.98
C PHE A 100 1.86 15.77 5.47
N ILE A 101 0.85 14.88 5.41
CA ILE A 101 -0.47 15.19 4.85
C ILE A 101 -1.17 16.32 5.61
N ARG A 102 -0.96 16.42 6.92
CA ARG A 102 -1.53 17.48 7.76
C ARG A 102 -0.86 18.84 7.55
N GLY A 103 0.40 18.87 7.11
CA GLY A 103 1.14 20.10 6.81
C GLY A 103 0.81 20.71 5.46
N ILE A 104 0.04 20.01 4.62
CA ILE A 104 -0.36 20.49 3.29
C ILE A 104 -1.49 21.50 3.44
N ASP A 105 -1.26 22.71 2.96
CA ASP A 105 -2.31 23.71 2.76
C ASP A 105 -3.14 23.36 1.51
N TRP A 106 -4.19 22.57 1.73
CA TRP A 106 -5.08 22.12 0.66
C TRP A 106 -5.85 23.27 0.00
N ASP A 107 -6.04 24.39 0.70
CA ASP A 107 -6.78 25.53 0.18
C ASP A 107 -5.96 26.28 -0.89
N SER A 108 -4.64 26.34 -0.74
CA SER A 108 -3.74 26.94 -1.75
C SER A 108 -3.42 26.00 -2.92
N ILE A 109 -3.43 24.68 -2.71
CA ILE A 109 -3.15 23.68 -3.76
C ILE A 109 -4.40 23.37 -4.58
N VAL A 110 -5.57 23.33 -3.96
CA VAL A 110 -6.82 22.98 -4.62
C VAL A 110 -7.71 24.22 -4.71
N GLY A 111 -7.19 25.29 -5.32
CA GLY A 111 -7.81 26.61 -5.50
C GLY A 111 -9.12 26.60 -6.32
N GLY A 112 -10.12 25.86 -5.86
CA GLY A 112 -11.42 25.66 -6.51
C GLY A 112 -12.41 24.80 -5.73
N VAL A 113 -12.01 24.10 -4.65
CA VAL A 113 -12.94 23.31 -3.82
C VAL A 113 -13.65 24.22 -2.83
N GLY A 114 -14.52 25.09 -3.34
CA GLY A 114 -15.32 26.00 -2.50
C GLY A 114 -16.73 26.28 -3.00
N ARG A 115 -17.03 26.03 -4.29
CA ARG A 115 -18.33 26.42 -4.89
C ARG A 115 -19.23 25.27 -5.30
N ARG A 116 -18.79 24.01 -5.14
CA ARG A 116 -19.56 22.82 -5.56
C ARG A 116 -20.93 22.72 -4.90
N GLN A 117 -21.10 23.24 -3.68
CA GLN A 117 -22.38 23.22 -2.99
C GLN A 117 -23.37 24.26 -3.56
N MET A 118 -22.86 25.38 -4.08
CA MET A 118 -23.67 26.49 -4.62
C MET A 118 -23.92 26.39 -6.13
N GLU A 119 -23.36 25.38 -6.82
CA GLU A 119 -23.59 25.16 -8.25
C GLU A 119 -24.91 24.40 -8.50
N PRO A 120 -25.84 24.95 -9.31
CA PRO A 120 -27.02 24.25 -9.79
C PRO A 120 -26.69 22.93 -10.50
N ILE A 121 -27.55 21.92 -10.37
CA ILE A 121 -27.33 20.56 -10.90
C ILE A 121 -27.05 20.57 -12.42
N GLU A 122 -27.68 21.47 -13.18
CA GLU A 122 -27.48 21.58 -14.62
C GLU A 122 -26.05 22.01 -14.99
N GLN A 123 -25.45 22.95 -14.25
CA GLN A 123 -24.06 23.36 -14.46
C GLN A 123 -23.08 22.23 -14.12
N LYS A 124 -23.39 21.40 -13.11
CA LYS A 124 -22.60 20.21 -12.77
C LYS A 124 -22.61 19.18 -13.90
N ARG A 125 -23.76 18.97 -14.53
CA ARG A 125 -23.90 18.02 -15.67
C ARG A 125 -23.14 18.50 -16.89
N LEU A 126 -23.16 19.80 -17.18
CA LEU A 126 -22.42 20.40 -18.29
C LEU A 126 -20.90 20.37 -18.07
N LYS A 127 -20.41 20.70 -16.86
CA LYS A 127 -18.98 20.66 -16.52
C LYS A 127 -18.39 19.25 -16.41
N THR A 128 -19.21 18.22 -16.14
CA THR A 128 -18.73 16.83 -16.14
C THR A 128 -18.30 16.37 -17.54
N ALA A 129 -18.92 16.93 -18.60
CA ALA A 129 -18.56 16.64 -19.99
C ALA A 129 -17.36 17.47 -20.49
N ALA A 130 -17.06 18.60 -19.84
CA ALA A 130 -15.97 19.52 -20.19
C ALA A 130 -14.88 19.49 -19.11
N SER A 131 -14.11 18.41 -19.05
CA SER A 131 -12.96 18.31 -18.13
C SER A 131 -11.73 19.11 -18.61
N THR A 132 -11.90 20.09 -19.51
CA THR A 132 -10.81 20.75 -20.25
C THR A 132 -11.03 22.26 -20.43
N ASP A 133 -11.85 22.91 -19.60
CA ASP A 133 -12.00 24.36 -19.71
C ASP A 133 -10.90 25.08 -18.91
N PHE A 134 -9.97 25.69 -19.65
CA PHE A 134 -9.03 26.69 -19.15
C PHE A 134 -9.81 27.97 -18.79
N GLU A 135 -10.40 28.03 -17.59
CA GLU A 135 -11.09 29.24 -17.12
C GLU A 135 -10.09 30.20 -16.44
N LEU A 136 -9.73 31.28 -17.12
CA LEU A 136 -9.11 32.47 -16.52
C LEU A 136 -10.23 33.34 -15.94
N GLY A 137 -10.38 33.35 -14.61
CA GLY A 137 -11.42 34.11 -13.92
C GLY A 137 -10.91 35.43 -13.33
N LEU A 138 -11.77 36.44 -13.24
CA LEU A 138 -11.53 37.65 -12.46
C LEU A 138 -12.53 37.68 -11.30
N GLN A 139 -12.05 37.65 -10.06
CA GLN A 139 -12.91 37.75 -8.87
C GLN A 139 -12.37 38.83 -7.91
N HIS A 140 -13.19 39.84 -7.62
CA HIS A 140 -12.85 40.98 -6.74
C HIS A 140 -11.51 41.67 -7.06
N GLY A 141 -11.17 41.81 -8.34
CA GLY A 141 -9.92 42.44 -8.79
C GLY A 141 -8.69 41.54 -8.72
N GLN A 142 -8.84 40.24 -8.39
CA GLN A 142 -7.77 39.25 -8.48
C GLN A 142 -7.97 38.32 -9.66
N ILE A 143 -6.87 38.03 -10.35
CA ILE A 143 -6.80 37.04 -11.44
C ILE A 143 -6.80 35.66 -10.78
N VAL A 144 -7.87 34.91 -11.00
CA VAL A 144 -8.00 33.50 -10.61
C VAL A 144 -7.50 32.67 -11.80
N THR A 145 -6.39 31.99 -11.61
CA THR A 145 -5.79 31.13 -12.64
C THR A 145 -6.60 29.83 -12.80
N PRO A 146 -6.54 29.20 -13.99
CA PRO A 146 -7.17 27.90 -14.22
C PRO A 146 -6.68 26.89 -13.18
N SER A 147 -7.56 26.04 -12.66
CA SER A 147 -7.25 25.05 -11.62
C SER A 147 -6.17 24.04 -12.04
N GLY A 148 -5.90 23.93 -13.35
CA GLY A 148 -4.81 23.13 -13.91
C GLY A 148 -3.40 23.75 -13.75
N LEU A 149 -3.31 25.01 -13.34
CA LEU A 149 -2.08 25.71 -12.97
C LEU A 149 -2.03 25.96 -11.45
N ALA A 150 -2.53 25.00 -10.66
CA ALA A 150 -2.34 25.00 -9.22
C ALA A 150 -0.87 25.19 -8.87
N ASN A 151 -0.58 25.96 -7.82
CA ASN A 151 0.79 26.22 -7.38
C ASN A 151 1.41 24.90 -6.85
N THR A 152 2.14 24.19 -7.70
CA THR A 152 2.76 22.89 -7.39
C THR A 152 4.06 23.02 -6.63
N SER A 153 4.57 24.24 -6.41
CA SER A 153 5.87 24.46 -5.74
C SER A 153 5.88 23.90 -4.32
N ALA A 154 4.76 23.99 -3.59
CA ALA A 154 4.63 23.35 -2.29
C ALA A 154 4.75 21.83 -2.38
N ILE A 155 4.08 21.19 -3.34
CA ILE A 155 4.18 19.75 -3.56
C ILE A 155 5.60 19.36 -4.02
N ASP A 156 6.25 20.17 -4.86
CA ASP A 156 7.60 19.92 -5.39
C ASP A 156 8.68 20.02 -4.30
N ASP A 157 8.67 21.10 -3.50
CA ASP A 157 9.59 21.27 -2.37
C ASP A 157 9.41 20.17 -1.31
N LEU A 158 8.16 19.73 -1.12
CA LEU A 158 7.83 18.63 -0.24
C LEU A 158 8.32 17.29 -0.81
N LEU A 159 8.01 16.96 -2.06
CA LEU A 159 8.52 15.76 -2.74
C LEU A 159 10.05 15.71 -2.63
N ARG A 160 10.75 16.81 -2.96
CA ARG A 160 12.21 16.90 -2.88
C ARG A 160 12.77 16.56 -1.50
N THR A 161 12.05 16.92 -0.44
CA THR A 161 12.44 16.62 0.95
C THR A 161 12.22 15.14 1.29
N TYR A 162 11.12 14.54 0.82
CA TYR A 162 10.75 13.16 1.18
C TYR A 162 11.47 12.08 0.36
N VAL A 163 11.64 12.27 -0.95
CA VAL A 163 12.48 11.35 -1.75
C VAL A 163 13.96 11.53 -1.46
N ALA A 164 14.39 12.47 -0.61
CA ALA A 164 15.80 12.66 -0.29
C ALA A 164 16.49 11.37 0.18
N ARG A 165 15.77 10.49 0.90
CA ARG A 165 16.27 9.18 1.34
C ARG A 165 16.29 8.11 0.25
N ALA A 166 15.41 8.21 -0.75
CA ALA A 166 15.29 7.27 -1.87
C ALA A 166 15.92 7.80 -3.18
N ARG A 167 16.56 8.98 -3.15
CA ARG A 167 17.11 9.69 -4.32
C ARG A 167 18.11 8.91 -5.16
N THR A 168 18.73 7.88 -4.59
CA THR A 168 19.72 7.05 -5.26
C THR A 168 19.13 5.75 -5.83
N VAL A 169 17.86 5.46 -5.54
CA VAL A 169 17.17 4.25 -5.99
C VAL A 169 16.45 4.56 -7.28
N VAL A 170 17.06 4.15 -8.40
CA VAL A 170 16.50 4.36 -9.74
C VAL A 170 15.43 3.32 -10.07
N ASP A 171 15.59 2.09 -9.60
CA ASP A 171 14.66 0.99 -9.84
C ASP A 171 13.70 0.83 -8.66
N PHE A 172 12.40 1.01 -8.88
CA PHE A 172 11.41 0.98 -7.80
C PHE A 172 11.15 -0.41 -7.26
N ASP A 173 11.65 -1.48 -7.90
CA ASP A 173 11.66 -2.82 -7.32
C ASP A 173 12.72 -2.98 -6.22
N GLN A 174 13.68 -2.06 -6.12
CA GLN A 174 14.72 -2.04 -5.10
C GLN A 174 14.39 -1.17 -3.88
N LEU A 175 13.21 -0.55 -3.86
CA LEU A 175 12.69 0.09 -2.66
C LEU A 175 12.42 -0.95 -1.57
N PRO A 176 12.38 -0.56 -0.29
CA PRO A 176 11.99 -1.45 0.81
C PRO A 176 10.71 -2.25 0.53
N ILE A 177 9.75 -1.65 -0.20
CA ILE A 177 8.60 -2.35 -0.78
C ILE A 177 8.53 -2.02 -2.27
N PRO A 178 8.48 -3.01 -3.19
CA PRO A 178 8.33 -2.78 -4.62
C PRO A 178 7.13 -1.89 -4.97
N TYR A 179 7.32 -0.90 -5.83
CA TYR A 179 6.35 0.17 -6.06
C TYR A 179 6.09 0.49 -7.54
N ARG A 180 4.85 0.86 -7.86
CA ARG A 180 4.45 1.42 -9.15
C ARG A 180 3.58 2.66 -8.99
N ALA A 181 3.87 3.70 -9.79
CA ALA A 181 2.97 4.85 -9.93
C ALA A 181 2.25 4.79 -11.28
N VAL A 182 0.94 5.01 -11.29
CA VAL A 182 0.15 5.08 -12.52
C VAL A 182 -0.14 6.53 -12.87
N ALA A 183 0.11 6.89 -14.12
CA ALA A 183 -0.10 8.20 -14.70
C ALA A 183 -0.75 8.09 -16.08
N THR A 184 -1.04 9.23 -16.68
CA THR A 184 -1.60 9.34 -18.03
C THR A 184 -0.72 10.25 -18.86
N ASP A 185 -0.31 9.79 -20.03
CA ASP A 185 0.31 10.64 -21.04
C ASP A 185 -0.75 11.62 -21.56
N MET A 186 -0.57 12.92 -21.31
CA MET A 186 -1.54 13.95 -21.74
C MET A 186 -1.55 14.20 -23.25
N VAL A 187 -0.52 13.76 -23.98
CA VAL A 187 -0.47 13.89 -25.45
C VAL A 187 -1.25 12.74 -26.09
N THR A 188 -1.03 11.51 -25.62
CA THR A 188 -1.62 10.31 -26.25
C THR A 188 -2.87 9.78 -25.55
N GLY A 189 -3.13 10.21 -24.32
CA GLY A 189 -4.18 9.66 -23.45
C GLY A 189 -3.87 8.26 -22.91
N SER A 190 -2.69 7.71 -23.20
CA SER A 190 -2.32 6.34 -22.81
C SER A 190 -1.97 6.26 -21.33
N MET A 191 -2.22 5.10 -20.73
CA MET A 191 -1.74 4.77 -19.40
C MET A 191 -0.22 4.66 -19.42
N VAL A 192 0.43 5.27 -18.43
CA VAL A 192 1.86 5.14 -18.17
C VAL A 192 2.03 4.55 -16.77
N VAL A 193 2.77 3.46 -16.67
CA VAL A 193 3.16 2.87 -15.38
C VAL A 193 4.63 3.18 -15.15
N LEU A 194 4.91 3.91 -14.08
CA LEU A 194 6.25 4.28 -13.66
C LEU A 194 6.79 3.22 -12.71
N ASP A 195 7.90 2.61 -13.09
CA ASP A 195 8.63 1.57 -12.36
C ASP A 195 10.08 1.96 -12.02
N LYS A 196 10.51 3.13 -12.49
CA LYS A 196 11.86 3.69 -12.29
C LYS A 196 11.87 5.20 -12.50
N GLY A 197 12.90 5.88 -12.03
CA GLY A 197 13.11 7.31 -12.25
C GLY A 197 14.19 7.96 -11.41
#